data_AF-A0AAD3G7N1-F1
#
_entry.id   AF-A0AAD3G7N1-F1
#
_cell.length_a   1.000
_cell.length_b   1.000
_cell.length_c   1.000
_cell.angle_alpha   90.00
_cell.angle_beta   90.00
_cell.angle_gamma   90.00
#
_symmetry.space_group_name_H-M   'P 1'
#
loop_
_entity.id
_entity.type
_entity.pdbx_description
1 polymer ?
#
loop_
_entity_poly.entity_id
_entity_poly.type
_entity_poly.pdbx_seq_one_letter_code
_entity_poly.pdbx_strand_id
1 'polypeptide(L)'
;MCVLAEQMCVLAEVRNWTAFILTVVGGCIAIQTYLGNQKQRRLENSFRLMAMFREYLHEGDIEAWKNIFHATSEPAGAKKGFLVQVIDGKSLQRPLSDLFSEGPPDNGAVERMAEFFDLISNEALNKTIEIRLLYFQLGQLMDTIHSWITIIDGPYGEGTLLEAQYPDFDRLYKKRMIDAKWAKKTYTHIG
;
A
#
# COMPACT_ATOMS: atom_id res chain seq x y z
N MET A 1 -63.53 -10.39 -36.43
CA MET A 1 -62.88 -9.27 -35.69
C MET A 1 -62.34 -9.70 -34.32
N CYS A 2 -63.08 -10.42 -33.46
CA CYS A 2 -62.56 -10.87 -32.15
C CYS A 2 -61.26 -11.72 -32.22
N VAL A 3 -61.20 -12.73 -33.10
CA VAL A 3 -60.04 -13.65 -33.17
C VAL A 3 -58.73 -12.94 -33.57
N LEU A 4 -58.82 -11.93 -34.44
CA LEU A 4 -57.66 -11.13 -34.85
C LEU A 4 -57.15 -10.23 -33.72
N ALA A 5 -58.07 -9.66 -32.92
CA ALA A 5 -57.72 -8.83 -31.77
C ALA A 5 -57.05 -9.65 -30.65
N GLU A 6 -57.55 -10.88 -30.42
CA GLU A 6 -56.98 -11.81 -29.45
C GLU A 6 -55.57 -12.26 -29.85
N GLN A 7 -55.36 -12.59 -31.13
CA GLN A 7 -54.02 -12.93 -31.66
C GLN A 7 -53.03 -11.75 -31.56
N MET A 8 -53.48 -10.52 -31.83
CA MET A 8 -52.64 -9.32 -31.70
C MET A 8 -52.26 -9.05 -30.24
N CYS A 9 -53.14 -9.34 -29.29
CA CYS A 9 -52.88 -9.18 -27.85
C CYS A 9 -51.78 -10.13 -27.37
N VAL A 10 -51.89 -11.41 -27.71
CA VAL A 10 -50.90 -12.44 -27.34
C VAL A 10 -49.52 -12.12 -27.92
N LEU A 11 -49.45 -11.66 -29.17
CA LEU A 11 -48.18 -11.28 -29.80
C LEU A 11 -47.51 -10.09 -29.09
N ALA A 12 -48.30 -9.10 -28.68
CA ALA A 12 -47.80 -7.95 -27.92
C ALA A 12 -47.29 -8.36 -26.53
N GLU A 13 -47.99 -9.26 -25.85
CA GLU A 13 -47.60 -9.81 -24.55
C GLU A 13 -46.29 -10.59 -24.62
N VAL A 14 -46.16 -11.52 -25.59
CA VAL A 14 -44.92 -12.28 -25.83
C VAL A 14 -43.74 -11.35 -26.13
N ARG A 15 -43.96 -10.31 -26.95
CA ARG A 15 -42.93 -9.30 -27.25
C ARG A 15 -42.50 -8.57 -25.98
N ASN A 16 -43.43 -8.15 -25.14
CA ASN A 16 -43.12 -7.43 -23.90
C ASN A 16 -42.34 -8.29 -22.91
N TRP A 17 -42.73 -9.57 -22.75
CA TRP A 17 -41.98 -10.51 -21.93
C TRP A 17 -40.57 -10.76 -22.46
N THR A 18 -40.41 -10.88 -23.78
CA THR A 18 -39.09 -11.04 -24.41
C THR A 18 -38.21 -9.81 -24.20
N ALA A 19 -38.77 -8.61 -24.40
CA ALA A 19 -38.06 -7.36 -24.14
C ALA A 19 -37.66 -7.21 -22.66
N PHE A 20 -38.53 -7.62 -21.74
CA PHE A 20 -38.23 -7.64 -20.31
C PHE A 20 -37.06 -8.58 -19.99
N ILE A 21 -37.09 -9.81 -20.50
CA ILE A 21 -36.00 -10.78 -20.30
C ILE A 21 -34.68 -10.23 -20.84
N LEU A 22 -34.67 -9.69 -22.06
CA LEU A 22 -33.47 -9.10 -22.66
C LEU A 22 -32.94 -7.92 -21.85
N THR A 23 -33.81 -7.09 -21.28
CA THR A 23 -33.44 -5.96 -20.42
C THR A 23 -32.78 -6.44 -19.12
N VAL A 24 -33.36 -7.47 -18.48
CA VAL A 24 -32.81 -8.06 -17.25
C VAL A 24 -31.44 -8.68 -17.53
N VAL A 25 -31.31 -9.45 -18.62
CA VAL A 25 -30.02 -10.07 -19.01
C VAL A 25 -28.98 -9.01 -19.33
N GLY A 26 -29.34 -7.98 -20.11
CA GLY A 26 -28.45 -6.86 -20.42
C GLY A 26 -27.98 -6.11 -19.17
N GLY A 27 -28.90 -5.87 -18.22
CA GLY A 27 -28.58 -5.28 -16.93
C GLY A 27 -27.59 -6.13 -16.12
N CYS A 28 -27.81 -7.44 -16.04
CA CYS A 28 -26.89 -8.36 -15.37
C CYS A 28 -25.49 -8.35 -15.99
N ILE A 29 -25.40 -8.38 -17.33
CA ILE A 29 -24.11 -8.31 -18.04
C ILE A 29 -23.42 -6.98 -17.75
N ALA A 30 -24.13 -5.85 -17.83
CA ALA A 30 -23.56 -4.53 -17.56
C ALA A 30 -22.98 -4.42 -16.14
N ILE A 31 -23.69 -4.94 -15.14
CA ILE A 31 -23.20 -4.98 -13.74
C ILE A 31 -21.94 -5.84 -13.64
N GLN A 32 -21.93 -7.04 -14.23
CA GLN A 32 -20.75 -7.91 -14.20
C GLN A 32 -19.54 -7.27 -14.89
N THR A 33 -19.75 -6.64 -16.05
CA THR A 33 -18.70 -5.92 -16.77
C THR A 33 -18.18 -4.74 -15.95
N TYR A 34 -19.06 -3.98 -15.30
CA TYR A 34 -18.66 -2.86 -14.45
C TYR A 34 -17.75 -3.33 -13.28
N LEU A 35 -18.16 -4.39 -12.57
CA LEU A 35 -17.37 -4.95 -11.48
C LEU A 35 -16.03 -5.52 -11.97
N GLY A 36 -16.02 -6.21 -13.12
CA GLY A 36 -14.80 -6.70 -13.76
C GLY A 36 -13.84 -5.57 -14.11
N ASN A 37 -14.35 -4.52 -14.76
CA ASN A 37 -13.56 -3.34 -15.13
C ASN A 37 -12.99 -2.62 -13.90
N GLN A 38 -13.76 -2.50 -12.82
CA GLN A 38 -13.27 -1.89 -11.58
C GLN A 38 -12.13 -2.70 -10.96
N LYS A 39 -12.25 -4.04 -10.94
CA LYS A 39 -11.17 -4.91 -10.46
C LYS A 39 -9.92 -4.81 -11.31
N GLN A 40 -10.07 -4.77 -12.64
CA GLN A 40 -8.95 -4.62 -13.56
C GLN A 40 -8.23 -3.28 -13.36
N ARG A 41 -8.97 -2.17 -13.23
CA ARG A 41 -8.39 -0.84 -12.94
C ARG A 41 -7.60 -0.83 -11.64
N ARG A 42 -8.11 -1.45 -10.58
CA ARG A 42 -7.38 -1.55 -9.30
C ARG A 42 -6.05 -2.29 -9.44
N LEU A 43 -6.02 -3.38 -10.21
CA LEU A 43 -4.79 -4.11 -10.48
C LEU A 43 -3.81 -3.30 -11.32
N GLU A 44 -4.30 -2.63 -12.37
CA GLU A 44 -3.47 -1.79 -13.22
C GLU A 44 -2.85 -0.63 -12.44
N ASN A 45 -3.64 0.06 -11.60
CA ASN A 45 -3.15 1.10 -10.70
C ASN A 45 -2.09 0.57 -9.73
N SER A 46 -2.29 -0.64 -9.17
CA SER A 46 -1.28 -1.29 -8.33
C SER A 46 0.05 -1.51 -9.06
N PHE A 47 0.01 -2.01 -10.30
CA PHE A 47 1.23 -2.21 -11.10
C PHE A 47 1.91 -0.88 -11.43
N ARG A 48 1.14 0.15 -11.77
CA ARG A 48 1.66 1.50 -12.03
C ARG A 48 2.32 2.10 -10.79
N LEU A 49 1.71 2.00 -9.60
CA LEU A 49 2.34 2.45 -8.36
C LEU A 49 3.63 1.69 -8.04
N MET A 50 3.68 0.38 -8.30
CA MET A 50 4.93 -0.38 -8.12
C MET A 50 6.02 0.04 -9.11
N ALA A 51 5.66 0.39 -10.34
CA ALA A 51 6.60 0.94 -11.32
C ALA A 51 7.11 2.31 -10.87
N MET A 52 6.20 3.21 -10.49
CA MET A 52 6.53 4.52 -9.94
C MET A 52 7.41 4.42 -8.69
N PHE A 53 7.16 3.47 -7.80
CA PHE A 53 8.03 3.25 -6.63
C PHE A 53 9.47 2.95 -7.04
N ARG A 54 9.66 2.08 -8.03
CA ARG A 54 10.99 1.73 -8.54
C ARG A 54 11.70 2.91 -9.22
N GLU A 55 10.94 3.79 -9.86
CA GLU A 55 11.45 5.01 -10.50
C GLU A 55 11.73 6.12 -9.47
N TYR A 56 10.95 6.18 -8.39
CA TYR A 56 11.10 7.15 -7.31
C TYR A 56 12.32 6.88 -6.44
N LEU A 57 12.67 5.60 -6.26
CA LEU A 57 13.88 5.22 -5.53
C LEU A 57 15.13 5.56 -6.33
N HIS A 58 16.11 6.16 -5.66
CA HIS A 58 17.44 6.35 -6.21
C HIS A 58 18.23 5.03 -6.23
N GLU A 59 19.27 4.99 -7.05
CA GLU A 59 20.21 3.87 -7.07
C GLU A 59 20.85 3.70 -5.69
N GLY A 60 20.68 2.51 -5.10
CA GLY A 60 21.21 2.19 -3.77
C GLY A 60 20.24 2.38 -2.60
N ASP A 61 19.04 2.96 -2.80
CA ASP A 61 18.09 3.20 -1.69
C ASP A 61 17.69 1.91 -0.95
N ILE A 62 17.44 0.82 -1.70
CA ILE A 62 17.14 -0.49 -1.10
C ILE A 62 18.34 -1.02 -0.31
N GLU A 63 19.56 -0.77 -0.77
CA GLU A 63 20.77 -1.23 -0.07
C GLU A 63 21.05 -0.38 1.18
N ALA A 64 20.82 0.92 1.10
CA ALA A 64 20.85 1.82 2.25
C ALA A 64 19.84 1.35 3.31
N TRP A 65 18.60 1.05 2.92
CA TRP A 65 17.61 0.49 3.83
C TRP A 65 18.07 -0.84 4.46
N LYS A 66 18.68 -1.76 3.69
CA LYS A 66 19.22 -3.01 4.26
C LYS A 66 20.31 -2.75 5.30
N ASN A 67 21.21 -1.81 5.02
CA ASN A 67 22.27 -1.45 5.95
C ASN A 67 21.70 -0.90 7.26
N ILE A 68 20.70 -0.02 7.18
CA ILE A 68 19.96 0.45 8.38
C ILE A 68 19.24 -0.72 9.06
N PHE A 69 18.61 -1.61 8.32
CA PHE A 69 17.94 -2.78 8.87
C PHE A 69 18.88 -3.66 9.70
N HIS A 70 20.07 -3.95 9.18
CA HIS A 70 21.10 -4.67 9.94
C HIS A 70 21.64 -3.84 11.11
N ALA A 71 21.86 -2.54 10.93
CA ALA A 71 22.36 -1.67 12.00
C ALA A 71 21.38 -1.48 13.17
N THR A 72 20.08 -1.72 12.94
CA THR A 72 19.03 -1.67 13.97
C THR A 72 18.74 -3.04 14.61
N SER A 73 19.42 -4.10 14.18
CA SER A 73 19.19 -5.45 14.69
C SER A 73 19.79 -5.63 16.09
N GLU A 74 19.16 -6.50 16.90
CA GLU A 74 19.69 -6.88 18.22
C GLU A 74 21.10 -7.50 18.13
N PRO A 75 21.43 -8.37 17.14
CA PRO A 75 22.79 -8.88 16.98
C PRO A 75 23.85 -7.80 16.72
N ALA A 76 23.47 -6.66 16.12
CA ALA A 76 24.37 -5.52 15.98
C ALA A 76 24.62 -4.78 17.32
N GLY A 77 23.88 -5.12 18.38
CA GLY A 77 23.91 -4.45 19.68
C GLY A 77 23.09 -3.16 19.71
N ALA A 78 22.14 -2.98 18.80
CA ALA A 78 21.31 -1.78 18.72
C ALA A 78 20.34 -1.68 19.90
N LYS A 79 20.28 -0.51 20.54
CA LYS A 79 19.19 -0.22 21.48
C LYS A 79 17.91 0.07 20.70
N LYS A 80 16.74 -0.21 21.29
CA LYS A 80 15.45 0.14 20.68
C LYS A 80 15.40 1.63 20.36
N GLY A 81 15.10 1.98 19.10
CA GLY A 81 15.10 3.38 18.65
C GLY A 81 16.44 3.89 18.14
N PHE A 82 17.47 3.05 18.10
CA PHE A 82 18.82 3.42 17.68
C PHE A 82 19.33 2.49 16.59
N LEU A 83 20.31 2.99 15.84
CA LEU A 83 21.14 2.26 14.89
C LEU A 83 22.59 2.27 15.37
N VAL A 84 23.31 1.18 15.13
CA VAL A 84 24.72 1.05 15.47
C VAL A 84 25.57 1.46 14.28
N GLN A 85 26.45 2.44 14.50
CA GLN A 85 27.46 2.84 13.53
C GLN A 85 28.86 2.61 14.13
N VAL A 86 29.73 1.93 13.39
CA VAL A 86 31.13 1.75 13.80
C VAL A 86 31.96 2.88 13.20
N ILE A 87 32.46 3.79 14.04
CA ILE A 87 33.37 4.86 13.65
C ILE A 87 34.68 4.65 14.39
N ASP A 88 35.80 4.59 13.66
CA ASP A 88 37.14 4.38 14.21
C ASP A 88 37.26 3.17 15.15
N GLY A 89 36.56 2.07 14.81
CA GLY A 89 36.55 0.83 15.59
C GLY A 89 35.69 0.89 16.87
N LYS A 90 34.96 1.98 17.11
CA LYS A 90 34.02 2.12 18.23
C LYS A 90 32.58 2.08 17.75
N SER A 91 31.76 1.25 18.38
CA SER A 91 30.31 1.21 18.15
C SER A 91 29.63 2.39 18.83
N LEU A 92 29.04 3.28 18.02
CA LEU A 92 28.24 4.41 18.45
C LEU A 92 26.76 4.11 18.18
N GLN A 93 25.90 4.54 19.11
CA GLN A 93 24.45 4.45 18.98
C GLN A 93 23.95 5.78 18.43
N ARG A 94 23.29 5.76 17.27
CA ARG A 94 22.67 6.93 16.65
C ARG A 94 21.15 6.77 16.68
N PRO A 95 20.36 7.78 17.08
CA PRO A 95 18.90 7.63 17.11
C PRO A 95 18.32 7.50 15.70
N LEU A 96 17.22 6.77 15.56
CA LEU A 96 16.52 6.59 14.28
C LEU A 96 15.89 7.88 13.75
N SER A 97 15.63 8.86 14.62
CA SER A 97 15.20 10.20 14.23
C SER A 97 16.16 10.89 13.25
N ASP A 98 17.45 10.55 13.30
CA ASP A 98 18.47 11.16 12.43
C ASP A 98 18.26 10.79 10.94
N LEU A 99 17.50 9.72 10.64
CA LEU A 99 17.10 9.36 9.28
C LEU A 99 16.13 10.37 8.64
N PHE A 100 15.53 11.25 9.45
CA PHE A 100 14.55 12.26 9.03
C PHE A 100 15.06 13.68 9.32
N SER A 101 16.37 13.85 9.40
CA SER A 101 17.04 15.14 9.64
C SER A 101 17.54 15.76 8.34
N GLU A 102 17.87 17.06 8.35
CA GLU A 102 18.50 17.75 7.22
C GLU A 102 19.95 17.26 7.01
N GLY A 103 20.11 16.09 6.37
CA GLY A 103 21.39 15.43 6.13
C GLY A 103 21.46 14.02 6.72
N PRO A 104 20.50 13.14 6.38
CA PRO A 104 20.40 11.83 7.00
C PRO A 104 21.53 10.90 6.51
N PRO A 105 21.97 9.93 7.34
CA PRO A 105 23.11 9.06 7.02
C PRO A 105 22.88 8.11 5.84
N ASP A 106 21.62 7.91 5.45
CA ASP A 106 21.19 7.08 4.33
C ASP A 106 20.84 7.90 3.08
N ASN A 107 21.20 9.20 3.06
CA ASN A 107 20.85 10.13 1.98
C ASN A 107 19.34 10.20 1.70
N GLY A 108 18.51 10.02 2.73
CA GLY A 108 17.05 10.22 2.71
C GLY A 108 16.29 9.05 2.11
N ALA A 109 16.92 7.88 2.00
CA ALA A 109 16.31 6.70 1.40
C ALA A 109 15.07 6.23 2.18
N VAL A 110 15.17 6.17 3.51
CA VAL A 110 14.06 5.75 4.39
C VAL A 110 12.94 6.78 4.38
N GLU A 111 13.25 8.07 4.39
CA GLU A 111 12.27 9.16 4.29
C GLU A 111 11.50 9.09 2.97
N ARG A 112 12.21 8.98 1.81
CA ARG A 112 11.57 8.78 0.50
C ARG A 112 10.64 7.56 0.49
N MET A 113 11.08 6.44 1.03
CA MET A 113 10.23 5.24 1.12
C MET A 113 8.98 5.50 1.98
N ALA A 114 9.11 6.21 3.10
CA ALA A 114 8.00 6.55 3.98
C ALA A 114 6.97 7.45 3.28
N GLU A 115 7.42 8.49 2.58
CA GLU A 115 6.57 9.37 1.77
C GLU A 115 5.79 8.57 0.72
N PHE A 116 6.47 7.66 0.02
CA PHE A 116 5.81 6.84 -0.98
C PHE A 116 4.83 5.83 -0.37
N PHE A 117 5.12 5.31 0.83
CA PHE A 117 4.19 4.45 1.55
C PHE A 117 2.95 5.21 2.04
N ASP A 118 3.07 6.49 2.39
CA ASP A 118 1.92 7.33 2.69
C ASP A 118 1.02 7.50 1.44
N LEU A 119 1.62 7.73 0.27
CA LEU A 119 0.90 7.76 -1.01
C LEU A 119 0.19 6.44 -1.31
N ILE A 120 0.89 5.30 -1.20
CA ILE A 120 0.30 3.96 -1.37
C ILE A 120 -0.88 3.76 -0.40
N SER A 121 -0.72 4.23 0.83
CA SER A 121 -1.72 4.10 1.88
C SER A 121 -2.97 4.90 1.57
N ASN A 122 -2.83 6.12 1.06
CA ASN A 122 -3.95 6.95 0.59
C ASN A 122 -4.76 6.23 -0.50
N GLU A 123 -4.08 5.70 -1.53
CA GLU A 123 -4.71 4.96 -2.62
C GLU A 123 -5.41 3.67 -2.12
N ALA A 124 -4.78 2.95 -1.18
CA ALA A 124 -5.39 1.77 -0.56
C ALA A 124 -6.65 2.12 0.23
N LEU A 125 -6.63 3.19 1.03
CA LEU A 125 -7.76 3.69 1.80
C LEU A 125 -8.94 4.09 0.90
N ASN A 126 -8.64 4.65 -0.27
CA ASN A 126 -9.62 5.02 -1.30
C ASN A 126 -10.08 3.86 -2.18
N LYS A 127 -9.59 2.63 -1.93
CA LYS A 127 -9.92 1.39 -2.68
C LYS A 127 -9.60 1.49 -4.17
N THR A 128 -8.65 2.34 -4.56
CA THR A 128 -8.23 2.54 -5.96
C THR A 128 -7.17 1.52 -6.39
N ILE A 129 -6.60 0.78 -5.45
CA ILE A 129 -5.57 -0.24 -5.67
C ILE A 129 -5.88 -1.57 -4.98
N GLU A 130 -5.19 -2.62 -5.40
CA GLU A 130 -5.11 -3.92 -4.71
C GLU A 130 -3.88 -3.96 -3.79
N ILE A 131 -4.04 -3.50 -2.54
CA ILE A 131 -2.94 -3.39 -1.55
C ILE A 131 -2.22 -4.71 -1.31
N ARG A 132 -2.92 -5.85 -1.43
CA ARG A 132 -2.31 -7.17 -1.25
C ARG A 132 -1.15 -7.43 -2.22
N LEU A 133 -1.27 -6.93 -3.45
CA LEU A 133 -0.21 -7.06 -4.46
C LEU A 133 1.02 -6.21 -4.11
N LEU A 134 0.80 -4.98 -3.65
CA LEU A 134 1.88 -4.07 -3.24
C LEU A 134 2.56 -4.61 -1.98
N TYR A 135 1.77 -5.02 -0.98
CA TYR A 135 2.29 -5.59 0.26
C TYR A 135 3.09 -6.88 0.00
N PHE A 136 2.69 -7.70 -0.98
CA PHE A 136 3.51 -8.85 -1.36
C PHE A 136 4.93 -8.42 -1.80
N GLN A 137 5.07 -7.34 -2.55
CA GLN A 137 6.38 -6.87 -3.00
C GLN A 137 7.12 -6.04 -1.94
N LEU A 138 6.42 -5.18 -1.22
CA LEU A 138 7.00 -4.11 -0.39
C LEU A 138 6.83 -4.33 1.11
N GLY A 139 6.10 -5.37 1.52
CA GLY A 139 5.62 -5.53 2.90
C GLY A 139 6.72 -5.54 3.96
N GLN A 140 7.92 -6.08 3.66
CA GLN A 140 9.02 -6.00 4.62
C GLN A 140 9.51 -4.55 4.81
N LEU A 141 9.64 -3.79 3.73
CA LEU A 141 10.01 -2.38 3.78
C LEU A 141 8.95 -1.57 4.55
N MET A 142 7.68 -1.78 4.19
CA MET A 142 6.54 -1.10 4.84
C MET A 142 6.51 -1.37 6.34
N ASP A 143 6.57 -2.64 6.77
CA ASP A 143 6.47 -2.99 8.19
C ASP A 143 7.64 -2.43 9.01
N THR A 144 8.84 -2.48 8.44
CA THR A 144 10.06 -2.02 9.14
C THR A 144 10.10 -0.51 9.26
N ILE A 145 9.81 0.20 8.17
CA ILE A 145 9.75 1.66 8.16
C ILE A 145 8.60 2.15 9.05
N HIS A 146 7.41 1.55 8.96
CA HIS A 146 6.31 1.87 9.87
C HIS A 146 6.74 1.72 11.34
N SER A 147 7.38 0.60 11.68
CA SER A 147 7.90 0.34 13.03
C SER A 147 8.91 1.39 13.48
N TRP A 148 9.84 1.79 12.62
CA TRP A 148 10.85 2.81 12.93
C TRP A 148 10.26 4.20 13.14
N ILE A 149 9.28 4.60 12.33
CA ILE A 149 8.67 5.93 12.44
C ILE A 149 7.73 6.01 13.65
N THR A 150 7.07 4.91 14.00
CA THR A 150 6.16 4.84 15.18
C THR A 150 6.89 5.11 16.50
N ILE A 151 8.20 4.87 16.58
CA ILE A 151 8.98 5.08 17.80
C ILE A 151 9.69 6.44 17.84
N ILE A 152 9.57 7.26 16.80
CA ILE A 152 10.12 8.61 16.76
C ILE A 152 9.03 9.58 17.21
N ASP A 153 9.36 10.45 18.15
CA ASP A 153 8.44 11.47 18.65
C ASP A 153 8.06 12.47 17.55
N GLY A 154 6.81 12.93 17.56
CA GLY A 154 6.34 13.94 16.64
C GLY A 154 6.94 15.33 16.88
N PRO A 155 6.80 16.25 15.92
CA PRO A 155 7.16 17.65 16.11
C PRO A 155 6.48 18.22 17.36
N TYR A 156 7.23 19.02 18.14
CA TYR A 156 6.74 19.65 19.37
C TYR A 156 6.31 18.68 20.49
N GLY A 157 6.63 17.39 20.39
CA GLY A 157 6.35 16.38 21.42
C GLY A 157 4.90 15.88 21.43
N GLU A 158 4.14 16.13 20.37
CA GLU A 158 2.77 15.62 20.21
C GLU A 158 2.74 14.41 19.27
N GLY A 159 2.26 13.27 19.78
CA GLY A 159 2.13 12.04 19.00
C GLY A 159 3.46 11.48 18.49
N THR A 160 3.39 10.69 17.43
CA THR A 160 4.57 10.14 16.74
C THR A 160 4.85 10.89 15.44
N LEU A 161 6.07 10.79 14.93
CA LEU A 161 6.42 11.30 13.61
C LEU A 161 5.48 10.73 12.52
N LEU A 162 5.06 9.47 12.69
CA LEU A 162 4.15 8.79 11.78
C LEU A 162 2.79 9.49 11.71
N GLU A 163 2.22 9.80 12.88
CA GLU A 163 0.93 10.49 12.97
C GLU A 163 0.98 11.91 12.42
N ALA A 164 2.12 12.59 12.62
CA ALA A 164 2.30 13.98 12.21
C ALA A 164 2.58 14.15 10.71
N GLN A 165 3.45 13.31 10.13
CA GLN A 165 3.96 13.49 8.76
C GLN A 165 3.41 12.46 7.76
N TYR A 166 2.98 11.28 8.20
CA TYR A 166 2.53 10.19 7.32
C TYR A 166 1.15 9.63 7.78
N PRO A 167 0.12 10.49 7.82
CA PRO A 167 -1.15 10.18 8.48
C PRO A 167 -1.96 9.09 7.79
N ASP A 168 -1.80 8.90 6.47
CA ASP A 168 -2.51 7.84 5.75
C ASP A 168 -1.78 6.49 5.95
N PHE A 169 -0.46 6.51 6.06
CA PHE A 169 0.34 5.33 6.42
C PHE A 169 -0.03 4.79 7.81
N ASP A 170 -0.11 5.68 8.81
CA ASP A 170 -0.64 5.35 10.14
C ASP A 170 -2.04 4.74 10.07
N ARG A 171 -2.95 5.41 9.33
CA ARG A 171 -4.34 5.00 9.22
C ARG A 171 -4.51 3.64 8.55
N LEU A 172 -3.68 3.30 7.57
CA LEU A 172 -3.70 2.00 6.90
C LEU A 172 -3.48 0.85 7.89
N TYR A 173 -2.47 1.00 8.77
CA TYR A 173 -2.15 0.01 9.80
C TYR A 173 -3.18 0.00 10.93
N LYS A 174 -3.64 1.16 11.40
CA LYS A 174 -4.70 1.25 12.43
C LYS A 174 -6.01 0.61 11.98
N LYS A 175 -6.39 0.73 10.69
CA LYS A 175 -7.57 0.08 10.12
C LYS A 175 -7.39 -1.42 9.83
N ARG A 176 -6.20 -2.00 10.09
CA ARG A 176 -5.86 -3.40 9.82
C ARG A 176 -6.16 -3.80 8.37
N MET A 177 -5.90 -2.90 7.43
CA MET A 177 -6.06 -3.19 6.00
C MET A 177 -4.95 -4.11 5.46
N ILE A 178 -3.89 -4.30 6.25
CA ILE A 178 -2.83 -5.27 6.04
C ILE A 178 -3.01 -6.39 7.08
N ASP A 179 -2.99 -7.64 6.61
CA ASP A 179 -2.94 -8.81 7.47
C ASP A 179 -1.49 -9.27 7.61
N ALA A 180 -1.01 -9.39 8.85
CA ALA A 180 0.33 -9.88 9.17
C ALA A 180 0.60 -11.29 8.62
N LYS A 181 -0.43 -12.08 8.33
CA LYS A 181 -0.32 -13.42 7.74
C LYS A 181 -0.13 -13.41 6.22
N TRP A 182 -0.28 -12.26 5.57
CA TRP A 182 -0.06 -12.18 4.13
C TRP A 182 1.40 -12.45 3.79
N ALA A 183 1.60 -13.23 2.73
CA ALA A 183 2.92 -13.45 2.18
C ALA A 183 3.52 -12.12 1.72
N LYS A 184 4.81 -11.93 2.01
CA LYS A 184 5.60 -10.79 1.58
C LYS A 184 6.97 -11.27 1.14
N LYS A 185 7.56 -10.56 0.18
CA LYS A 185 8.92 -10.76 -0.27
C LYS A 185 9.88 -10.35 0.85
N THR A 186 10.84 -11.22 1.13
CA THR A 186 11.95 -10.92 2.04
C THR A 186 13.13 -10.39 1.23
N TYR A 187 13.56 -9.17 1.54
CA TYR A 187 14.74 -8.51 0.99
C TYR A 187 16.01 -8.84 1.76
N THR A 188 15.90 -8.96 3.09
CA THR A 188 17.02 -9.32 3.95
C THR A 188 16.51 -10.03 5.21
N HIS A 189 17.38 -10.80 5.85
CA HIS A 189 17.14 -11.44 7.14
C HIS A 189 17.80 -10.63 8.25
N ILE A 190 17.41 -10.89 9.50
CA ILE A 190 18.13 -10.35 10.66
C ILE A 190 19.59 -10.79 10.52
N GLY A 191 20.51 -9.81 10.48
CA GLY A 191 21.95 -10.03 10.46
C GLY A 191 22.49 -10.16 11.87
#